data_AF-A0A409WC34-F1
#
_entry.id   AF-A0A409WC34-F1
#
_cell.length_a   1.000
_cell.length_b   1.000
_cell.length_c   1.000
_cell.angle_alpha   90.00
_cell.angle_beta   90.00
_cell.angle_gamma   90.00
#
_symmetry.space_group_name_H-M   'P 1'
#
loop_
_entity.id
_entity.type
_entity.pdbx_description
1 polymer ?
#
loop_
_entity_poly.entity_id
_entity_poly.type
_entity_poly.pdbx_seq_one_letter_code
_entity_poly.pdbx_strand_id
1 'polypeptide(L)'
;MSVQKPLPPTFRSLYRLFLRTASASVLHQSSARQNLRARWRPIFDEGAKVTQEFQNKSEGASPEWIRSREIWLNTWNKRLDHTLELLYNSSQTRGQPHKITRNLAFITGLERRRIVGKFKRLPRWDPTSKKYEPLTPAKLKALHKKNDEEKFQDHTLKALDEVIRMAEAFSGLTLGRNDVTLRRMPEL
;
A
#
# COMPACT_ATOMS: atom_id res chain seq x y z
N MET A 1 5.27 -30.26 -4.83
CA MET A 1 4.66 -28.91 -4.79
C MET A 1 3.49 -28.97 -3.82
N SER A 2 3.56 -28.32 -2.67
CA SER A 2 2.44 -28.31 -1.72
C SER A 2 1.29 -27.50 -2.32
N VAL A 3 0.13 -28.14 -2.49
CA VAL A 3 -1.08 -27.47 -2.97
C VAL A 3 -1.52 -26.49 -1.87
N GLN A 4 -1.32 -25.19 -2.10
CA GLN A 4 -1.78 -24.17 -1.16
C GLN A 4 -3.30 -24.26 -1.02
N LYS A 5 -3.77 -24.48 0.22
CA LYS A 5 -5.21 -24.51 0.47
C LYS A 5 -5.84 -23.17 0.08
N PRO A 6 -6.99 -23.20 -0.62
CA PRO A 6 -7.69 -21.99 -1.01
C PRO A 6 -8.09 -21.16 0.22
N LEU A 7 -7.92 -19.83 0.15
CA LEU A 7 -8.44 -18.90 1.17
C LEU A 7 -9.94 -19.13 1.45
N PRO A 8 -10.39 -18.97 2.70
CA PRO A 8 -11.78 -19.23 3.06
C PRO A 8 -12.76 -18.30 2.32
N PRO A 9 -13.99 -18.76 2.05
CA PRO A 9 -14.97 -17.99 1.30
C PRO A 9 -15.32 -16.65 1.98
N THR A 10 -15.31 -16.60 3.31
CA THR A 10 -15.54 -15.38 4.11
C THR A 10 -14.50 -14.29 3.83
N PHE A 11 -13.22 -14.67 3.73
CA PHE A 11 -12.15 -13.74 3.38
C PHE A 11 -12.34 -13.18 1.96
N ARG A 12 -12.70 -14.05 1.02
CA ARG A 12 -12.91 -13.66 -0.38
C ARG A 12 -14.12 -12.76 -0.54
N SER A 13 -15.21 -13.02 0.18
CA SER A 13 -16.40 -12.18 0.14
C SER A 13 -16.11 -10.79 0.72
N LEU A 14 -15.40 -10.71 1.86
CA LEU A 14 -14.94 -9.45 2.44
C LEU A 14 -14.07 -8.65 1.47
N TYR A 15 -13.07 -9.29 0.86
CA TYR A 15 -12.20 -8.63 -0.11
C TYR A 15 -13.00 -8.12 -1.33
N ARG A 16 -13.94 -8.91 -1.86
CA ARG A 16 -14.81 -8.47 -2.97
C ARG A 16 -15.69 -7.29 -2.57
N LEU A 17 -16.27 -7.31 -1.37
CA LEU A 17 -17.07 -6.22 -0.84
C LEU A 17 -16.21 -4.95 -0.74
N PHE A 18 -15.02 -5.05 -0.15
CA PHE A 18 -14.05 -3.98 -0.06
C PHE A 18 -13.69 -3.39 -1.44
N LEU A 19 -13.43 -4.23 -2.44
CA LEU A 19 -13.12 -3.76 -3.79
C LEU A 19 -14.27 -3.00 -4.46
N ARG A 20 -15.52 -3.31 -4.10
CA ARG A 20 -16.73 -2.61 -4.58
C ARG A 20 -16.91 -1.30 -3.84
N THR A 21 -16.82 -1.29 -2.51
CA THR A 21 -16.96 -0.07 -1.70
C THR A 21 -15.84 0.93 -1.98
N ALA A 22 -14.59 0.48 -2.12
CA ALA A 22 -13.47 1.32 -2.52
C ALA A 22 -13.62 1.89 -3.96
N SER A 23 -14.39 1.23 -4.83
CA SER A 23 -14.74 1.75 -6.15
C SER A 23 -15.83 2.81 -6.05
N ALA A 24 -16.82 2.60 -5.20
CA ALA A 24 -17.94 3.52 -4.99
C ALA A 24 -17.51 4.80 -4.24
N SER A 25 -16.60 4.69 -3.27
CA SER A 25 -16.09 5.83 -2.48
C SER A 25 -15.44 6.93 -3.32
N VAL A 26 -14.90 6.55 -4.48
CA VAL A 26 -14.26 7.45 -5.47
C VAL A 26 -15.11 7.66 -6.72
N LEU A 27 -16.42 7.42 -6.64
CA LEU A 27 -17.37 7.64 -7.74
C LEU A 27 -16.94 6.92 -9.03
N HIS A 28 -16.37 5.71 -8.88
CA HIS A 28 -15.89 4.88 -9.97
C HIS A 28 -14.78 5.47 -10.86
N GLN A 29 -14.07 6.51 -10.38
CA GLN A 29 -12.91 7.02 -11.11
C GLN A 29 -11.80 5.96 -11.18
N SER A 30 -11.41 5.58 -12.41
CA SER A 30 -10.54 4.43 -12.66
C SER A 30 -9.17 4.53 -11.99
N SER A 31 -8.53 5.71 -12.05
CA SER A 31 -7.21 5.96 -11.49
C SER A 31 -7.22 6.01 -9.96
N ALA A 32 -8.14 6.75 -9.33
CA ALA A 32 -8.27 6.71 -7.88
C ALA A 32 -8.61 5.31 -7.37
N ARG A 33 -9.51 4.60 -8.04
CA ARG A 33 -9.82 3.20 -7.71
C ARG A 33 -8.58 2.32 -7.74
N GLN A 34 -7.73 2.45 -8.76
CA GLN A 34 -6.49 1.68 -8.84
C GLN A 34 -5.52 2.05 -7.71
N ASN A 35 -5.40 3.34 -7.39
CA ASN A 35 -4.52 3.82 -6.33
C ASN A 35 -4.99 3.35 -4.95
N LEU A 36 -6.28 3.45 -4.65
CA LEU A 36 -6.84 2.93 -3.40
C LEU A 36 -6.64 1.41 -3.30
N ARG A 37 -6.89 0.66 -4.37
CA ARG A 37 -6.62 -0.79 -4.36
C ARG A 37 -5.16 -1.10 -4.09
N ALA A 38 -4.23 -0.37 -4.69
CA ALA A 38 -2.81 -0.55 -4.43
C ALA A 38 -2.48 -0.26 -2.96
N ARG A 39 -3.09 0.78 -2.39
CA ARG A 39 -2.88 1.22 -1.01
C ARG A 39 -3.27 0.18 0.05
N TRP A 40 -4.44 -0.45 -0.09
CA TRP A 40 -4.91 -1.46 0.87
C TRP A 40 -4.45 -2.89 0.56
N ARG A 41 -3.86 -3.13 -0.62
CA ARG A 41 -3.42 -4.47 -0.99
C ARG A 41 -2.45 -5.10 0.02
N PRO A 42 -1.42 -4.41 0.53
CA PRO A 42 -0.55 -4.97 1.57
C PRO A 42 -1.31 -5.46 2.81
N ILE A 43 -2.34 -4.72 3.24
CA ILE A 43 -3.15 -5.09 4.41
C ILE A 43 -3.96 -6.37 4.17
N PHE A 44 -4.46 -6.57 2.95
CA PHE A 44 -5.14 -7.80 2.56
C PHE A 44 -4.15 -8.95 2.34
N ASP A 45 -2.96 -8.69 1.81
CA ASP A 45 -1.92 -9.72 1.64
C ASP A 45 -1.44 -10.24 3.02
N GLU A 46 -1.28 -9.35 4.01
CA GLU A 46 -1.01 -9.71 5.41
C GLU A 46 -2.16 -10.52 6.03
N GLY A 47 -3.40 -10.05 5.88
CA GLY A 47 -4.59 -10.76 6.37
C GLY A 47 -4.74 -12.15 5.76
N ALA A 48 -4.46 -12.28 4.46
CA ALA A 48 -4.46 -13.55 3.75
C ALA A 48 -3.39 -14.50 4.30
N LYS A 49 -2.18 -14.00 4.55
CA LYS A 49 -1.08 -14.77 5.13
C LYS A 49 -1.46 -15.32 6.51
N VAL A 50 -1.93 -14.47 7.43
CA VAL A 50 -2.31 -14.92 8.78
C VAL A 50 -3.50 -15.89 8.74
N THR A 51 -4.46 -15.65 7.85
CA THR A 51 -5.60 -16.58 7.66
C THR A 51 -5.12 -17.95 7.18
N GLN A 52 -4.18 -18.00 6.24
CA GLN A 52 -3.59 -19.25 5.75
C GLN A 52 -2.78 -19.95 6.84
N GLU A 53 -1.97 -19.22 7.60
CA GLU A 53 -1.24 -19.77 8.75
C GLU A 53 -2.20 -20.40 9.75
N PHE A 54 -3.31 -19.72 10.07
CA PHE A 54 -4.31 -20.21 11.02
C PHE A 54 -5.03 -21.47 10.51
N GLN A 55 -5.36 -21.53 9.22
CA GLN A 55 -6.00 -22.70 8.60
C GLN A 55 -5.06 -23.90 8.45
N ASN A 56 -3.78 -23.65 8.21
CA ASN A 56 -2.74 -24.66 8.04
C ASN A 56 -1.98 -24.90 9.35
N LYS A 57 -2.59 -24.59 10.50
CA LYS A 57 -1.98 -24.82 11.82
C LYS A 57 -1.50 -26.27 11.92
N SER A 58 -0.27 -26.45 12.40
CA SER A 58 0.25 -27.78 12.71
C SER A 58 -0.50 -28.36 13.92
N GLU A 59 -0.69 -29.67 13.96
CA GLU A 59 -1.40 -30.37 15.05
C GLU A 59 -0.73 -30.15 16.43
N GLY A 60 0.54 -29.74 16.46
CA GLY A 60 1.28 -29.36 17.67
C GLY A 60 1.44 -27.85 17.92
N ALA A 61 0.63 -26.99 17.28
CA ALA A 61 0.75 -25.55 17.49
C ALA A 61 0.45 -25.16 18.95
N SER A 62 1.32 -24.35 19.56
CA SER A 62 1.13 -23.87 20.94
C SER A 62 -0.20 -23.13 21.10
N PRO A 63 -0.93 -23.32 22.23
CA PRO A 63 -2.15 -22.58 22.53
C PRO A 63 -1.96 -21.05 22.46
N GLU A 64 -0.79 -20.55 22.87
CA GLU A 64 -0.46 -19.12 22.81
C GLU A 64 -0.33 -18.63 21.36
N TRP A 65 0.24 -19.46 20.49
CA TRP A 65 0.34 -19.17 19.06
C TRP A 65 -1.05 -19.04 18.45
N ILE A 66 -1.96 -19.99 18.74
CA ILE A 66 -3.34 -19.96 18.23
C ILE A 66 -4.06 -18.69 18.71
N ARG A 67 -4.00 -18.40 20.02
CA ARG A 67 -4.64 -17.24 20.63
C ARG A 67 -4.14 -15.92 20.04
N SER A 68 -2.83 -15.79 19.81
CA SER A 68 -2.26 -14.57 19.22
C SER A 68 -2.76 -14.30 17.80
N ARG A 69 -2.91 -15.35 16.97
CA ARG A 69 -3.42 -15.22 15.59
C ARG A 69 -4.91 -14.91 15.57
N GLU A 70 -5.68 -15.51 16.49
CA GLU A 70 -7.09 -15.22 16.67
C GLU A 70 -7.32 -13.75 17.08
N ILE A 71 -6.58 -13.25 18.07
CA ILE A 71 -6.63 -11.84 18.50
C ILE A 71 -6.27 -10.91 17.33
N TRP A 72 -5.23 -11.26 16.57
CA TRP A 72 -4.81 -10.48 15.41
C TRP A 72 -5.90 -10.44 14.35
N LEU A 73 -6.49 -11.58 13.98
CA LEU A 73 -7.56 -11.67 12.97
C LEU A 73 -8.82 -10.91 13.43
N ASN A 74 -9.19 -11.01 14.70
CA ASN A 74 -10.31 -10.26 15.27
C ASN A 74 -10.07 -8.74 15.21
N THR A 75 -8.86 -8.31 15.52
CA THR A 75 -8.48 -6.88 15.44
C THR A 75 -8.49 -6.41 13.98
N TRP A 76 -7.97 -7.22 13.07
CA TRP A 76 -7.95 -6.93 11.64
C TRP A 76 -9.35 -6.82 11.05
N ASN A 77 -10.26 -7.75 11.39
CA ASN A 77 -11.67 -7.69 10.98
C ASN A 77 -12.34 -6.40 11.48
N LYS A 78 -12.21 -6.08 12.78
CA LYS A 78 -12.76 -4.84 13.34
C LYS A 78 -12.25 -3.58 12.62
N ARG A 79 -10.95 -3.53 12.33
CA ARG A 79 -10.37 -2.41 11.56
C ARG A 79 -10.93 -2.33 10.15
N LEU A 80 -11.14 -3.46 9.49
CA LEU A 80 -11.76 -3.48 8.17
C LEU A 80 -13.22 -3.06 8.19
N ASP A 81 -13.99 -3.42 9.23
CA ASP A 81 -15.39 -3.00 9.37
C ASP A 81 -15.49 -1.47 9.47
N HIS A 82 -14.69 -0.83 10.34
CA HIS A 82 -14.63 0.63 10.42
C HIS A 82 -14.13 1.27 9.11
N THR A 83 -13.22 0.60 8.39
CA THR A 83 -12.74 1.07 7.09
C THR A 83 -13.84 1.00 6.03
N LEU A 84 -14.64 -0.07 6.03
CA LEU A 84 -15.79 -0.21 5.14
C LEU A 84 -16.85 0.85 5.44
N GLU A 85 -17.10 1.15 6.72
CA GLU A 85 -17.97 2.25 7.14
C GLU A 85 -17.48 3.60 6.62
N LEU A 86 -16.18 3.90 6.76
CA LEU A 86 -15.57 5.12 6.20
C LEU A 86 -15.78 5.20 4.67
N LEU A 87 -15.52 4.10 3.96
CA LEU A 87 -15.67 4.03 2.49
C LEU A 87 -17.13 4.17 2.05
N TYR A 88 -18.06 3.58 2.81
CA TYR A 88 -19.49 3.71 2.58
C TYR A 88 -19.97 5.15 2.80
N ASN A 89 -19.59 5.78 3.91
CA ASN A 89 -19.89 7.17 4.19
C ASN A 89 -19.29 8.10 3.14
N SER A 90 -18.10 7.77 2.62
CA SER A 90 -17.46 8.46 1.51
C SER A 90 -18.17 8.28 0.16
N SER A 91 -18.94 7.20 -0.05
CA SER A 91 -19.71 7.03 -1.29
C SER A 91 -21.05 7.73 -1.24
N GLN A 92 -21.65 7.83 -0.05
CA GLN A 92 -22.93 8.52 0.15
C GLN A 92 -22.76 10.04 0.24
N THR A 93 -21.73 10.49 0.96
CA THR A 93 -21.54 11.91 1.25
C THR A 93 -20.31 12.45 0.55
N ARG A 94 -20.37 13.67 0.02
CA ARG A 94 -19.19 14.41 -0.47
C ARG A 94 -18.47 15.18 0.66
N GLY A 95 -18.65 14.70 1.90
CA GLY A 95 -18.13 15.32 3.12
C GLY A 95 -16.65 15.02 3.36
N GLN A 96 -16.24 15.11 4.64
CA GLN A 96 -14.87 14.81 5.05
C GLN A 96 -14.40 13.39 4.67
N PRO A 97 -15.20 12.32 4.82
CA PRO A 97 -14.81 10.98 4.38
C PRO A 97 -14.39 10.93 2.90
N HIS A 98 -15.12 11.64 2.04
CA HIS A 98 -14.81 11.72 0.61
C HIS A 98 -13.52 12.51 0.33
N LYS A 99 -13.28 13.60 1.05
CA LYS A 99 -12.01 14.34 0.93
C LYS A 99 -10.83 13.48 1.36
N ILE A 100 -10.97 12.72 2.44
CA ILE A 100 -9.94 11.79 2.93
C ILE A 100 -9.64 10.72 1.88
N THR A 101 -10.65 9.99 1.40
CA THR A 101 -10.45 8.91 0.42
C THR A 101 -9.86 9.43 -0.89
N ARG A 102 -10.30 10.60 -1.36
CA ARG A 102 -9.74 11.28 -2.54
C ARG A 102 -8.28 11.66 -2.33
N ASN A 103 -7.94 12.25 -1.18
CA ASN A 103 -6.57 12.67 -0.87
C ASN A 103 -5.63 11.46 -0.78
N LEU A 104 -6.07 10.36 -0.15
CA LEU A 104 -5.30 9.11 -0.10
C LEU A 104 -5.05 8.55 -1.50
N ALA A 105 -6.07 8.54 -2.36
CA ALA A 105 -5.92 8.12 -3.75
C ALA A 105 -4.91 9.00 -4.52
N PHE A 106 -4.91 10.30 -4.24
CA PHE A 106 -4.01 11.26 -4.86
C PHE A 106 -2.57 11.06 -4.41
N ILE A 107 -2.34 10.92 -3.09
CA ILE A 107 -1.01 10.68 -2.50
C ILE A 107 -0.39 9.41 -3.09
N THR A 108 -1.13 8.30 -3.12
CA THR A 108 -0.63 7.04 -3.69
C THR A 108 -0.34 7.18 -5.19
N GLY A 109 -1.14 7.96 -5.92
CA GLY A 109 -0.89 8.25 -7.34
C GLY A 109 0.36 9.09 -7.57
N LEU A 110 0.59 10.11 -6.74
CA LEU A 110 1.78 10.95 -6.78
C LEU A 110 3.04 10.12 -6.47
N GLU A 111 2.99 9.29 -5.44
CA GLU A 111 4.15 8.48 -5.06
C GLU A 111 4.50 7.47 -6.16
N ARG A 112 3.48 6.86 -6.77
CA ARG A 112 3.69 5.99 -7.92
C ARG A 112 4.37 6.72 -9.08
N ARG A 113 3.93 7.95 -9.40
CA ARG A 113 4.57 8.76 -10.45
C ARG A 113 6.00 9.15 -10.07
N ARG A 114 6.25 9.49 -8.81
CA ARG A 114 7.58 9.85 -8.30
C ARG A 114 8.54 8.68 -8.46
N ILE A 115 8.17 7.51 -7.98
CA ILE A 115 8.99 6.30 -8.07
C ILE A 115 9.20 5.91 -9.53
N VAL A 116 8.14 5.81 -10.35
CA VAL A 116 8.30 5.49 -11.79
C VAL A 116 9.18 6.52 -12.50
N GLY A 117 9.03 7.80 -12.18
CA GLY A 117 9.88 8.88 -12.71
C GLY A 117 11.35 8.72 -12.30
N LYS A 118 11.61 8.31 -11.05
CA LYS A 118 12.97 7.99 -10.57
C LYS A 118 13.57 6.84 -11.37
N PHE A 119 12.84 5.74 -11.55
CA PHE A 119 13.31 4.59 -12.33
C PHE A 119 13.57 4.93 -13.80
N LYS A 120 12.70 5.71 -14.45
CA LYS A 120 12.89 6.15 -15.84
C LYS A 120 14.10 7.07 -16.04
N ARG A 121 14.54 7.77 -14.99
CA ARG A 121 15.70 8.68 -15.03
C ARG A 121 17.02 7.96 -14.74
N LEU A 122 16.99 6.74 -14.22
CA LEU A 122 18.21 5.98 -13.98
C LEU A 122 18.89 5.69 -15.33
N PRO A 123 20.20 5.92 -15.46
CA PRO A 123 20.91 5.54 -16.67
C PRO A 123 20.76 4.04 -16.87
N ARG A 124 20.38 3.63 -18.09
CA ARG A 124 20.40 2.21 -18.45
C ARG A 124 21.86 1.77 -18.45
N TRP A 125 22.14 0.67 -17.75
CA TRP A 125 23.45 0.05 -17.81
C TRP A 125 23.71 -0.42 -19.25
N ASP A 126 24.71 0.15 -19.89
CA ASP A 126 25.18 -0.28 -21.20
C ASP A 126 26.56 -0.92 -21.05
N PRO A 127 26.67 -2.25 -21.18
CA PRO A 127 27.93 -2.98 -21.02
C PRO A 127 28.96 -2.64 -22.11
N THR A 128 28.53 -2.01 -23.20
CA THR A 128 29.40 -1.61 -24.32
C THR A 128 29.82 -0.13 -24.25
N SER A 129 29.22 0.65 -23.35
CA SER A 129 29.51 2.08 -23.25
C SER A 129 30.91 2.32 -22.68
N LYS A 130 31.82 2.85 -23.52
CA LYS A 130 33.15 3.35 -23.09
C LYS A 130 33.08 4.70 -22.35
N LYS A 131 31.89 5.22 -22.05
CA LYS A 131 31.68 6.60 -21.56
C LYS A 131 31.56 6.66 -20.04
N TYR A 132 32.66 6.38 -19.34
CA TYR A 132 32.85 6.90 -17.99
C TYR A 132 33.51 8.28 -18.10
N GLU A 133 32.70 9.31 -18.37
CA GLU A 133 33.16 10.68 -18.20
C GLU A 133 33.20 10.98 -16.70
N PRO A 134 34.35 11.43 -16.14
CA PRO A 134 34.40 11.86 -14.75
C PRO A 134 33.39 13.00 -14.54
N LEU A 135 32.61 12.91 -13.46
CA LEU A 135 31.64 13.95 -13.13
C LEU A 135 32.37 15.26 -12.85
N THR A 136 31.99 16.32 -13.54
CA THR A 136 32.50 17.66 -13.25
C THR A 136 32.05 18.11 -11.85
N PRO A 137 32.79 19.00 -11.15
CA PRO A 137 32.39 19.52 -9.84
C PRO A 137 30.97 20.12 -9.83
N ALA A 138 30.57 20.77 -10.93
CA ALA A 138 29.21 21.28 -11.12
C ALA A 138 28.15 20.16 -11.18
N LYS A 139 28.42 19.07 -11.92
CA LYS A 139 27.54 17.89 -11.99
C LYS A 139 27.45 17.18 -10.64
N LEU A 140 28.55 17.08 -9.89
CA LEU A 140 28.57 16.55 -8.53
C LEU A 140 27.70 17.38 -7.58
N LYS A 141 27.87 18.71 -7.57
CA LYS A 141 27.05 19.61 -6.74
C LYS A 141 25.55 19.51 -7.07
N ALA A 142 25.21 19.45 -8.36
CA ALA A 142 23.83 19.26 -8.80
C ALA A 142 23.26 17.89 -8.34
N LEU A 143 24.07 16.84 -8.39
CA LEU A 143 23.68 15.50 -7.92
C LEU A 143 23.46 15.48 -6.40
N HIS A 144 24.33 16.14 -5.62
CA HIS A 144 24.15 16.28 -4.17
C HIS A 144 22.86 17.04 -3.84
N LYS A 145 22.63 18.21 -4.45
CA LYS A 145 21.40 18.97 -4.25
C LYS A 145 20.15 18.14 -4.55
N LYS A 146 20.17 17.40 -5.66
CA LYS A 146 19.06 16.51 -6.04
C LYS A 146 18.87 15.38 -5.02
N ASN A 147 19.95 14.79 -4.51
CA ASN A 147 19.88 13.77 -3.47
C ASN A 147 19.29 14.32 -2.16
N ASP A 148 19.64 15.55 -1.80
CA ASP A 148 19.10 16.21 -0.60
C ASP A 148 17.61 16.53 -0.75
N GLU A 149 17.18 16.99 -1.94
CA GLU A 149 15.76 17.16 -2.27
C GLU A 149 14.99 15.82 -2.20
N GLU A 150 15.58 14.73 -2.71
CA GLU A 150 14.98 13.39 -2.63
C GLU A 150 14.84 12.92 -1.17
N LYS A 151 15.89 13.10 -0.36
CA LYS A 151 15.85 12.77 1.08
C LYS A 151 14.79 13.57 1.83
N PHE A 152 14.68 14.87 1.54
CA PHE A 152 13.67 15.72 2.15
C PHE A 152 12.25 15.24 1.82
N GLN A 153 11.99 14.90 0.56
CA GLN A 153 10.71 14.34 0.15
C GLN A 153 10.43 12.99 0.82
N ASP A 154 11.43 12.11 0.92
CA ASP A 154 11.30 10.81 1.59
C ASP A 154 10.96 10.98 3.08
N HIS A 155 11.62 11.92 3.78
CA HIS A 155 11.30 12.23 5.17
C HIS A 155 9.89 12.80 5.34
N THR A 156 9.46 13.66 4.42
CA THR A 156 8.10 14.23 4.45
C THR A 156 7.04 13.15 4.28
N LEU A 157 7.24 12.20 3.36
CA LEU A 157 6.32 11.09 3.15
C LEU A 157 6.29 10.11 4.34
N LYS A 158 7.44 9.85 4.96
CA LYS A 158 7.50 9.05 6.19
C LYS A 158 6.79 9.73 7.36
N ALA A 159 7.00 11.02 7.55
CA ALA A 159 6.28 11.79 8.58
C ALA A 159 4.76 11.74 8.35
N LEU A 160 4.31 11.84 7.09
CA LEU A 160 2.90 11.67 6.73
C LEU A 160 2.40 10.26 7.02
N ASP A 161 3.18 9.20 6.75
CA ASP A 161 2.81 7.82 7.09
C ASP A 161 2.65 7.63 8.60
N GLU A 162 3.51 8.26 9.42
CA GLU A 162 3.36 8.23 10.88
C GLU A 162 2.11 8.95 11.36
N VAL A 163 1.77 10.11 10.77
CA VAL A 163 0.49 10.79 11.07
C VAL A 163 -0.71 9.91 10.72
N ILE A 164 -0.64 9.22 9.57
CA ILE A 164 -1.68 8.26 9.16
C ILE A 164 -1.77 7.11 10.17
N ARG A 165 -0.64 6.56 10.62
CA ARG A 165 -0.61 5.48 11.65
C ARG A 165 -1.19 5.93 12.98
N MET A 166 -0.90 7.15 13.42
CA MET A 166 -1.50 7.72 14.63
C MET A 166 -3.01 7.85 14.47
N ALA A 167 -3.48 8.31 13.30
CA ALA A 167 -4.90 8.40 13.01
C ALA A 167 -5.58 7.01 12.97
N GLU A 168 -4.95 6.02 12.35
CA GLU A 168 -5.40 4.62 12.33
C GLU A 168 -5.51 4.05 13.75
N ALA A 169 -4.51 4.31 14.60
CA ALA A 169 -4.50 3.85 15.99
C ALA A 169 -5.63 4.49 16.81
N PHE A 170 -5.88 5.78 16.62
CA PHE A 170 -6.94 6.51 17.32
C PHE A 170 -8.34 6.07 16.89
N SER A 171 -8.58 5.97 15.58
CA SER A 171 -9.91 5.67 15.03
C SER A 171 -10.20 4.17 14.89
N GLY A 172 -9.20 3.32 15.12
CA GLY A 172 -9.35 1.86 15.03
C GLY A 172 -9.72 1.38 13.63
N LEU A 173 -9.34 2.09 12.58
CA LEU A 173 -9.50 1.71 11.17
C LEU A 173 -8.14 1.54 10.49
N THR A 174 -8.13 1.09 9.24
CA THR A 174 -6.93 1.06 8.41
C THR A 174 -7.10 1.94 7.17
N LEU A 175 -6.19 2.88 6.98
CA LEU A 175 -6.07 3.70 5.79
C LEU A 175 -5.14 3.06 4.76
N GLY A 176 -4.41 2.00 5.11
CA GLY A 176 -3.51 1.28 4.20
C GLY A 176 -2.16 1.97 4.03
N ARG A 177 -1.28 1.39 3.20
CA ARG A 177 0.12 1.78 3.06
C ARG A 177 0.41 2.47 1.74
N ASN A 178 1.36 3.40 1.73
CA ASN A 178 1.80 4.08 0.51
C ASN A 178 2.83 3.29 -0.31
N ASP A 179 2.92 1.98 -0.09
CA ASP A 179 3.90 1.13 -0.74
C ASP A 179 3.57 0.94 -2.22
N VAL A 180 4.42 1.49 -3.09
CA VAL A 180 4.31 1.31 -4.53
C VAL A 180 5.11 0.07 -4.92
N THR A 181 4.40 -1.02 -5.18
CA THR A 181 5.00 -2.18 -5.82
C THR A 181 5.19 -1.90 -7.31
N LEU A 182 6.44 -1.86 -7.75
CA LEU A 182 6.75 -1.82 -9.18
C LEU A 182 6.55 -3.23 -9.73
N ARG A 183 5.42 -3.46 -10.41
CA ARG A 183 5.34 -4.60 -11.32
C ARG A 183 6.49 -4.49 -12.32
N ARG A 184 7.20 -5.61 -12.56
CA ARG A 184 8.14 -5.75 -13.69
C ARG A 184 7.51 -5.07 -14.90
N MET A 185 8.07 -3.93 -15.28
CA MET A 185 7.70 -3.28 -16.53
C MET A 185 8.15 -4.27 -17.61
N PRO A 186 7.28 -4.69 -18.55
CA PRO A 186 7.75 -5.43 -19.70
C PRO A 186 8.85 -4.59 -20.36
N GLU A 187 9.94 -5.26 -20.70
CA GLU A 187 11.16 -4.67 -21.23
C GLU A 187 10.82 -3.62 -22.31
N LEU A 188 11.29 -2.38 -22.08
CA LEU A 188 11.20 -1.25 -23.00
C LEU A 188 12.54 -1.09 -23.71
#